data_AF-A0A5A9EQP7-F1
#
_entry.id   AF-A0A5A9EQP7-F1
#
_cell.length_a   1.000
_cell.length_b   1.000
_cell.length_c   1.000
_cell.angle_alpha   90.00
_cell.angle_beta   90.00
_cell.angle_gamma   90.00
#
_symmetry.space_group_name_H-M   'P 1'
#
loop_
_entity.id
_entity.type
_entity.pdbx_description
1 polymer ?
#
loop_
_entity_poly.entity_id
_entity_poly.type
_entity_poly.pdbx_seq_one_letter_code
_entity_poly.pdbx_strand_id
1 'polypeptide(L)'
;MIRPVLVDYNGIAFPADDDDAAALHAVLLKTIRNPFKPDHVQPLAGEPVLVMSINHGRRAAGVAYRFDVRSPPPGTVYRVGNRLTDEPYVLLSIRHMVVGTR
;
A
#
# COMPACT_ATOMS: atom_id res chain seq x y z
N MET A 1 -17.75 -5.62 0.98
CA MET A 1 -17.57 -4.25 1.49
C MET A 1 -16.07 -4.00 1.60
N ILE A 2 -15.52 -3.00 0.90
CA ILE A 2 -14.06 -2.74 0.85
C ILE A 2 -13.69 -1.87 2.06
N ARG A 3 -12.83 -2.37 2.94
CA ARG A 3 -12.39 -1.64 4.14
C ARG A 3 -11.52 -0.44 3.75
N PRO A 4 -11.60 0.71 4.44
CA PRO A 4 -10.72 1.85 4.18
C PRO A 4 -9.27 1.48 4.45
N VAL A 5 -8.38 1.97 3.58
CA VAL A 5 -6.93 1.68 3.63
C VAL A 5 -6.15 2.98 3.78
N LEU A 6 -5.39 3.13 4.87
CA LEU A 6 -4.47 4.25 5.07
C LEU A 6 -3.04 3.82 4.70
N VAL A 7 -2.29 4.69 4.03
CA VAL A 7 -0.92 4.40 3.58
C VAL A 7 0.04 5.36 4.27
N ASP A 8 0.96 4.83 5.09
CA ASP A 8 2.05 5.61 5.68
C ASP A 8 3.26 5.60 4.71
N TYR A 9 3.67 6.79 4.26
CA TYR A 9 4.78 7.02 3.31
C TYR A 9 6.08 7.45 3.98
N ASN A 10 6.21 7.37 5.30
CA ASN A 10 7.43 7.78 6.00
C ASN A 10 8.70 7.17 5.36
N GLY A 11 9.51 8.02 4.70
CA GLY A 11 10.78 7.63 4.05
C GLY A 11 10.71 7.26 2.57
N ILE A 12 9.60 7.54 1.86
CA ILE A 12 9.42 7.15 0.46
C ILE A 12 9.64 8.34 -0.47
N ALA A 13 10.63 8.23 -1.37
CA ALA A 13 10.82 9.16 -2.47
C ALA A 13 10.11 8.63 -3.72
N PHE A 14 9.32 9.48 -4.37
CA PHE A 14 8.76 9.18 -5.69
C PHE A 14 9.78 9.55 -6.78
N PRO A 15 9.93 8.72 -7.82
CA PRO A 15 10.78 9.02 -8.98
C PRO A 15 10.22 10.24 -9.72
N ALA A 16 11.13 11.00 -10.34
CA ALA A 16 10.78 12.19 -11.12
C ALA A 16 10.25 11.86 -12.53
N ASP A 17 10.42 10.62 -12.98
CA ASP A 17 9.96 10.13 -14.27
C ASP A 17 8.48 9.70 -14.20
N ASP A 18 7.66 10.22 -15.12
CA ASP A 18 6.21 10.01 -15.13
C ASP A 18 5.80 8.54 -15.30
N ASP A 19 6.55 7.76 -16.09
CA ASP A 19 6.26 6.33 -16.30
C ASP A 19 6.57 5.53 -15.04
N ASP A 20 7.68 5.87 -14.37
CA ASP A 20 8.07 5.24 -13.12
C ASP A 20 7.07 5.59 -12.00
N ALA A 21 6.62 6.85 -11.93
CA ALA A 21 5.58 7.28 -10.99
C ALA A 21 4.24 6.59 -11.26
N ALA A 22 3.84 6.44 -12.54
CA ALA A 22 2.63 5.72 -12.93
C ALA A 22 2.69 4.24 -12.52
N ALA A 23 3.84 3.59 -12.70
CA ALA A 23 4.05 2.20 -12.29
C ALA A 23 3.94 2.04 -10.77
N LEU A 24 4.58 2.93 -9.99
CA LEU A 24 4.48 2.95 -8.53
C LEU A 24 3.05 3.20 -8.05
N HIS A 25 2.34 4.13 -8.68
CA HIS A 25 0.93 4.38 -8.37
C HIS A 25 0.05 3.16 -8.65
N ALA A 26 0.29 2.45 -9.76
CA ALA A 26 -0.46 1.25 -10.12
C ALA A 26 -0.27 0.11 -9.10
N VAL A 27 0.95 -0.12 -8.61
CA VAL A 27 1.20 -1.15 -7.58
C VAL A 27 0.62 -0.75 -6.22
N LEU A 28 0.62 0.53 -5.86
CA LEU A 28 -0.05 1.02 -4.65
C LEU A 28 -1.57 0.76 -4.72
N LEU A 29 -2.20 1.08 -5.85
CA LEU A 29 -3.63 0.78 -6.07
C LEU A 29 -3.92 -0.73 -5.98
N LYS A 30 -3.05 -1.57 -6.55
CA LYS A 30 -3.17 -3.04 -6.43
C LYS A 30 -3.11 -3.47 -4.96
N THR A 31 -2.18 -2.91 -4.20
CA THR A 31 -1.99 -3.18 -2.78
C THR A 31 -3.20 -2.77 -1.94
N ILE A 32 -3.74 -1.58 -2.16
CA ILE A 32 -4.95 -1.07 -1.48
C ILE A 32 -6.17 -1.94 -1.78
N ARG A 33 -6.33 -2.41 -3.02
CA ARG A 33 -7.46 -3.25 -3.41
C ARG A 33 -7.39 -4.65 -2.82
N ASN A 34 -6.18 -5.20 -2.63
CA ASN A 34 -5.97 -6.56 -2.19
C ASN A 34 -4.88 -6.68 -1.09
N PRO A 35 -5.04 -6.01 0.07
CA PRO A 35 -3.99 -5.92 1.09
C PRO A 35 -3.69 -7.25 1.79
N PHE A 36 -4.57 -8.26 1.66
CA PHE A 36 -4.43 -9.59 2.26
C PHE A 36 -3.95 -10.66 1.27
N LYS A 37 -3.72 -10.30 0.01
CA LYS A 37 -3.33 -11.24 -1.06
C LYS A 37 -2.07 -10.75 -1.76
N PRO A 38 -0.92 -10.73 -1.07
CA PRO A 38 0.35 -10.35 -1.71
C PRO A 38 0.75 -11.36 -2.78
N ASP A 39 1.59 -10.92 -3.72
CA ASP A 39 2.19 -11.84 -4.69
C ASP A 39 3.25 -12.72 -4.00
N HIS A 40 3.99 -12.15 -3.05
CA HIS A 40 5.03 -12.84 -2.28
C HIS A 40 5.06 -12.40 -0.82
N VAL A 41 5.62 -13.25 0.04
CA VAL A 41 5.96 -12.93 1.43
C VAL A 41 7.45 -13.17 1.60
N GLN A 42 8.18 -12.19 2.11
CA GLN A 42 9.63 -12.25 2.26
C GLN A 42 10.03 -11.84 3.69
N PRO A 43 11.03 -12.49 4.30
CA PRO A 43 11.62 -11.98 5.54
C PRO A 43 12.49 -10.75 5.25
N LEU A 44 12.24 -9.65 5.95
CA LEU A 44 13.06 -8.43 5.92
C LEU A 44 13.41 -8.04 7.35
N ALA A 45 14.71 -7.96 7.67
CA ALA A 45 15.20 -7.68 9.02
C ALA A 45 14.59 -8.59 10.12
N GLY A 46 14.29 -9.84 9.78
CA GLY A 46 13.70 -10.83 10.71
C GLY A 46 12.18 -10.79 10.82
N GLU A 47 11.49 -9.87 10.12
CA GLU A 47 10.03 -9.80 10.11
C GLU A 47 9.45 -10.21 8.74
N PRO A 48 8.29 -10.88 8.68
CA PRO A 48 7.62 -11.13 7.41
C PRO A 48 7.04 -9.81 6.85
N VAL A 49 7.48 -9.44 5.65
CA VAL A 49 6.92 -8.36 4.86
C VAL A 49 6.17 -8.91 3.65
N LEU A 50 5.06 -8.25 3.31
CA LEU A 50 4.21 -8.60 2.19
C LEU A 50 4.68 -7.83 0.97
N VAL A 51 4.82 -8.51 -0.17
CA VAL A 51 5.33 -7.92 -1.41
C VAL A 51 4.23 -7.95 -2.46
N MET A 52 3.95 -6.80 -3.04
CA MET A 52 3.07 -6.64 -4.20
C MET A 52 3.88 -6.12 -5.37
N SER A 53 3.64 -6.63 -6.57
CA SER A 53 4.26 -6.15 -7.80
C SER A 53 3.27 -5.98 -8.93
N ILE A 54 3.61 -5.12 -9.90
CA ILE A 54 2.84 -4.96 -11.14
C ILE A 54 3.78 -4.64 -12.30
N ASN A 55 3.39 -5.08 -13.49
CA ASN A 55 3.98 -4.60 -14.73
C ASN A 55 3.09 -3.47 -15.28
N HIS A 56 3.69 -2.31 -15.56
CA HIS A 56 3.01 -1.14 -16.12
C HIS A 56 3.79 -0.64 -17.34
N GLY A 57 3.29 -0.96 -18.54
CA GLY A 57 4.02 -0.68 -19.78
C GLY A 57 5.37 -1.40 -19.83
N ARG A 58 6.46 -0.63 -19.93
CA ARG A 58 7.85 -1.14 -19.92
C ARG A 58 8.47 -1.20 -18.53
N ARG A 59 7.73 -0.79 -17.50
CA ARG A 59 8.21 -0.71 -16.11
C ARG A 59 7.64 -1.85 -15.29
N ALA A 60 8.42 -2.30 -14.31
CA ALA A 60 7.98 -3.19 -13.25
C ALA A 60 8.10 -2.43 -11.92
N ALA A 61 7.03 -2.43 -11.14
CA ALA A 61 6.98 -1.76 -9.85
C ALA A 61 6.69 -2.76 -8.74
N GLY A 62 7.29 -2.56 -7.58
CA GLY A 62 7.18 -3.40 -6.40
C GLY A 62 7.03 -2.58 -5.13
N VAL A 63 6.22 -3.07 -4.20
CA VAL A 63 5.99 -2.47 -2.89
C VAL A 63 6.08 -3.54 -1.82
N ALA A 64 6.92 -3.31 -0.81
CA ALA A 64 6.97 -4.12 0.41
C ALA A 64 6.22 -3.40 1.52
N TYR A 65 5.27 -4.08 2.16
CA TYR A 65 4.37 -3.48 3.14
C TYR A 65 4.02 -4.44 4.28
N ARG A 66 3.50 -3.87 5.36
CA ARG A 66 2.76 -4.57 6.42
C ARG A 66 1.33 -4.03 6.45
N PHE A 67 0.38 -4.85 6.86
CA PHE A 67 -0.96 -4.36 7.17
C PHE A 67 -1.29 -4.61 8.64
N ASP A 68 -2.07 -3.70 9.23
CA ASP A 68 -2.73 -3.87 10.52
C ASP A 68 -4.20 -3.50 10.39
N VAL A 69 -5.07 -4.12 11.19
CA VAL A 69 -6.45 -3.65 11.34
C VAL A 69 -6.52 -2.82 12.61
N ARG A 70 -6.89 -1.55 12.49
CA ARG A 70 -6.97 -0.62 13.62
C ARG A 70 -8.39 -0.12 13.80
N SER A 71 -8.82 -0.04 15.05
CA SER A 71 -10.02 0.71 15.41
C SER A 71 -9.63 2.17 15.65
N PRO A 72 -10.46 3.15 15.24
CA PRO A 72 -10.25 4.54 15.62
C PRO A 72 -10.37 4.69 17.15
N PRO A 73 -9.72 5.68 17.78
CA PRO A 73 -9.92 5.99 19.18
C PRO A 73 -11.40 6.26 19.50
N PRO A 74 -11.88 5.94 20.71
CA PRO A 74 -13.27 6.19 21.08
C PRO A 74 -13.70 7.64 20.82
N GLY A 75 -14.87 7.83 20.22
CA GLY A 75 -15.40 9.15 19.85
C GLY A 75 -14.84 9.75 18.56
N THR A 76 -13.91 9.06 17.87
CA THR A 76 -13.38 9.52 16.58
C THR A 76 -14.20 8.97 15.42
N VAL A 77 -14.77 9.87 14.61
CA VAL A 77 -15.40 9.55 13.32
C VAL A 77 -14.56 10.10 12.19
N TYR A 78 -14.42 9.32 11.12
CA TYR A 78 -13.65 9.69 9.92
C TYR A 78 -14.49 9.49 8.66
N ARG A 79 -14.07 10.14 7.56
CA ARG A 79 -14.80 10.15 6.31
C ARG A 79 -14.18 9.18 5.29
N VAL A 80 -14.98 8.26 4.78
CA VAL A 80 -14.64 7.35 3.68
C VAL A 80 -15.56 7.66 2.50
N GLY A 81 -15.01 8.28 1.45
CA GLY A 81 -15.83 8.82 0.35
C GLY A 81 -16.79 9.88 0.84
N ASN A 82 -18.10 9.62 0.78
CA ASN A 82 -19.15 10.51 1.30
C ASN A 82 -19.80 10.01 2.60
N ARG A 83 -19.28 8.93 3.20
CA ARG A 83 -19.81 8.32 4.43
C ARG A 83 -18.94 8.70 5.63
N LEU A 84 -19.55 9.11 6.74
CA LEU A 84 -18.91 9.20 8.06
C LEU A 84 -18.98 7.83 8.75
N THR A 85 -17.89 7.39 9.36
CA THR A 85 -17.79 6.06 9.99
C THR A 85 -16.76 6.06 11.12
N ASP A 86 -16.96 5.18 12.08
CA ASP A 86 -16.06 4.82 13.18
C ASP A 86 -15.62 3.35 13.10
N GLU A 87 -15.87 2.68 11.98
CA GLU A 87 -15.53 1.27 11.77
C GLU A 87 -14.00 1.07 11.80
N PRO A 88 -13.51 -0.15 12.10
CA PRO A 88 -12.10 -0.46 11.95
C PRO A 88 -11.59 -0.31 10.51
N TYR A 89 -10.39 0.23 10.34
CA TYR A 89 -9.72 0.43 9.05
C TYR A 89 -8.47 -0.44 8.92
N VAL A 90 -8.01 -0.65 7.69
CA VAL A 90 -6.73 -1.29 7.39
C VAL A 90 -5.66 -0.21 7.28
N LEU A 91 -4.58 -0.32 8.04
CA LEU A 91 -3.40 0.51 7.90
C LEU A 91 -2.34 -0.27 7.13
N LEU A 92 -1.90 0.24 5.97
CA LEU A 92 -0.74 -0.24 5.26
C LEU A 92 0.47 0.62 5.61
N SER A 93 1.48 -0.02 6.18
CA SER A 93 2.79 0.59 6.42
C SER A 93 3.73 0.14 5.33
N ILE A 94 4.02 1.04 4.39
CA ILE A 94 4.95 0.77 3.29
C ILE A 94 6.38 0.89 3.80
N ARG A 95 7.19 -0.14 3.56
CA ARG A 95 8.60 -0.19 3.97
C ARG A 95 9.53 0.17 2.83
N HIS A 96 9.24 -0.34 1.63
CA HIS A 96 10.04 -0.10 0.44
C HIS A 96 9.16 0.01 -0.79
N MET A 97 9.57 0.88 -1.71
CA MET A 97 9.02 0.96 -3.05
C MET A 97 10.18 0.89 -4.04
N VAL A 98 10.02 0.09 -5.08
CA VAL A 98 11.01 -0.08 -6.13
C VAL A 98 10.34 -0.02 -7.48
N VAL A 99 11.02 0.58 -8.45
CA VAL A 99 10.63 0.59 -9.85
C VAL A 99 11.87 0.27 -10.67
N GLY A 100 11.69 -0.58 -11.67
CA GLY A 100 12.77 -1.00 -12.56
C GLY A 100 12.27 -1.10 -13.99
N THR A 101 13.23 -1.06 -14.91
CA THR A 101 13.00 -1.46 -16.30
C THR A 101 12.99 -2.99 -16.38
N ARG A 102 12.08 -3.54 -17.17
CA ARG A 102 12.06 -4.98 -17.45
C ARG A 102 13.25 -5.39 -18.33
#